data_AF-A0A934AXA9-F1
#
_entry.id   AF-A0A934AXA9-F1
#
_cell.length_a   1.000
_cell.length_b   1.000
_cell.length_c   1.000
_cell.angle_alpha   90.00
_cell.angle_beta   90.00
_cell.angle_gamma   90.00
#
_symmetry.space_group_name_H-M   'P 1'
#
loop_
_entity.id
_entity.type
_entity.pdbx_description
1 polymer ?
#
loop_
_entity_poly.entity_id
_entity_poly.type
_entity_poly.pdbx_seq_one_letter_code
_entity_poly.pdbx_strand_id
1 'polypeptide(L)'
;MKLRELRLSTRITVSALIIVAAGAASLAFVENARIRDTYISDLRAHLKNNLETEKLMLNQAVDTLRQDVLFLSNAPPVPGIVRAALNHGYDPRYGNTHKVWAERLQQIFSAFSKAHPDYYKIRFIGVADGGREIVHIINRGEKIETIPF
;
A
#
# COMPACT_ATOMS: atom_id res chain seq x y z
N MET A 1 -64.55 13.21 22.42
CA MET A 1 -65.60 12.22 22.76
C MET A 1 -65.29 11.67 24.16
N LYS A 2 -66.12 11.98 25.16
CA LYS A 2 -65.80 11.74 26.58
C LYS A 2 -65.87 10.25 26.91
N LEU A 3 -64.72 9.63 27.23
CA LEU A 3 -64.58 8.24 27.71
C LEU A 3 -65.44 7.88 28.96
N ARG A 4 -66.12 8.86 29.55
CA ARG A 4 -66.97 8.72 30.75
C ARG A 4 -68.36 8.12 30.49
N GLU A 5 -68.84 8.06 29.25
CA GLU A 5 -70.19 7.52 28.92
C GLU A 5 -70.17 6.03 28.49
N LEU A 6 -68.98 5.41 28.41
CA LEU A 6 -68.83 4.01 28.02
C LEU A 6 -69.00 3.06 29.22
N ARG A 7 -69.56 1.86 28.97
CA ARG A 7 -69.66 0.78 29.97
C ARG A 7 -68.28 0.49 30.59
N LEU A 8 -68.24 0.24 31.90
CA LEU A 8 -67.00 0.08 32.68
C LEU A 8 -66.04 -0.97 32.07
N SER A 9 -66.59 -2.08 31.56
CA SER A 9 -65.84 -3.14 30.87
C SER A 9 -65.04 -2.62 29.66
N THR A 10 -65.65 -1.79 28.81
CA THR A 10 -64.99 -1.23 27.62
C THR A 10 -63.77 -0.37 27.97
N ARG A 11 -63.85 0.39 29.07
CA ARG A 11 -62.72 1.21 29.54
C ARG A 11 -61.54 0.37 29.99
N ILE A 12 -61.79 -0.75 30.67
CA ILE A 12 -60.75 -1.66 31.15
C ILE A 12 -60.04 -2.31 29.96
N THR A 13 -60.80 -2.84 28.98
CA THR A 13 -60.23 -3.49 27.79
C THR A 13 -59.38 -2.51 26.96
N VAL A 14 -59.87 -1.29 26.76
CA VAL A 14 -59.11 -0.24 26.04
C VAL A 14 -57.82 0.11 26.80
N SER A 15 -57.87 0.23 28.12
CA SER A 15 -56.68 0.53 28.93
C SER A 15 -55.64 -0.60 28.85
N ALA A 16 -56.09 -1.85 28.93
CA ALA A 16 -55.21 -3.01 28.80
C ALA A 16 -54.55 -3.07 27.41
N LEU A 17 -55.31 -2.82 26.33
CA LEU A 17 -54.79 -2.73 24.97
C LEU A 17 -53.73 -1.64 24.82
N ILE A 18 -53.96 -0.46 25.40
CA ILE A 18 -52.98 0.64 25.36
C ILE A 18 -51.68 0.25 26.06
N ILE A 19 -51.74 -0.41 27.21
CA ILE A 19 -50.55 -0.86 27.94
C ILE A 19 -49.77 -1.88 27.12
N VAL A 20 -50.45 -2.86 26.53
CA VAL A 20 -49.81 -3.86 25.66
C VAL A 20 -49.15 -3.20 24.45
N ALA A 21 -49.85 -2.28 23.78
CA ALA A 21 -49.32 -1.54 22.65
C ALA A 21 -48.10 -0.68 23.04
N ALA A 22 -48.15 0.00 24.19
CA ALA A 22 -47.05 0.81 24.71
C ALA A 22 -45.83 -0.04 25.08
N GLY A 23 -46.05 -1.22 25.67
CA GLY A 23 -44.98 -2.18 25.97
C GLY A 23 -44.32 -2.70 24.69
N ALA A 24 -45.11 -3.11 23.70
CA ALA A 24 -44.60 -3.56 22.40
C ALA A 24 -43.81 -2.45 21.67
N ALA A 25 -44.32 -1.21 21.66
CA ALA A 25 -43.63 -0.07 21.08
C ALA A 25 -42.31 0.23 21.79
N SER A 26 -42.28 0.13 23.12
CA SER A 26 -41.06 0.35 23.92
C SER A 26 -40.00 -0.72 23.63
N LEU A 27 -40.40 -2.00 23.55
CA LEU A 27 -39.49 -3.09 23.19
C LEU A 27 -38.93 -2.91 21.78
N ALA A 28 -39.80 -2.61 20.79
CA ALA A 28 -39.38 -2.37 19.41
C ALA A 28 -38.42 -1.18 19.29
N PHE A 29 -38.63 -0.11 20.06
CA PHE A 29 -37.73 1.04 20.09
C PHE A 29 -36.34 0.67 20.63
N VAL A 30 -36.27 -0.09 21.73
CA VAL A 30 -35.01 -0.54 22.33
C VAL A 30 -34.27 -1.50 21.40
N GLU A 31 -34.97 -2.43 20.78
CA GLU A 31 -34.39 -3.38 19.84
C GLU A 31 -33.83 -2.69 18.58
N ASN A 32 -34.58 -1.76 18.00
CA ASN A 32 -34.13 -0.99 16.85
C ASN A 32 -32.88 -0.13 17.17
N ALA A 33 -32.78 0.42 18.38
CA ALA A 33 -31.58 1.12 18.83
C ALA A 33 -30.37 0.18 18.92
N ARG A 34 -30.53 -1.00 19.53
CA ARG A 34 -29.46 -2.02 19.66
C ARG A 34 -28.97 -2.55 18.30
N ILE A 35 -29.89 -2.76 17.36
CA ILE A 35 -29.57 -3.26 16.01
C ILE A 35 -28.71 -2.23 15.27
N ARG A 36 -29.06 -0.95 15.34
CA ARG A 36 -28.28 0.12 14.69
C ARG A 36 -26.86 0.19 15.24
N ASP A 37 -26.70 0.15 16.56
CA ASP A 37 -25.38 0.23 17.17
C ASP A 37 -24.50 -0.96 16.80
N THR A 38 -25.07 -2.17 16.82
CA THR A 38 -24.36 -3.39 16.41
C THR A 38 -23.95 -3.30 14.95
N TYR A 39 -24.86 -2.92 14.05
CA TYR A 39 -24.59 -2.81 12.61
C TYR A 39 -23.50 -1.77 12.29
N ILE A 40 -23.55 -0.60 12.94
CA ILE A 40 -22.53 0.44 12.77
C ILE A 40 -21.18 0.00 13.35
N SER A 41 -21.18 -0.72 14.48
CA SER A 41 -19.95 -1.22 15.09
C SER A 41 -19.29 -2.29 14.22
N ASP A 42 -20.07 -3.19 13.64
CA ASP A 42 -19.62 -4.26 12.76
C ASP A 42 -19.04 -3.70 11.46
N LEU A 43 -19.76 -2.75 10.82
CA LEU A 43 -19.27 -2.04 9.65
C LEU A 43 -17.94 -1.30 9.93
N ARG A 44 -17.82 -0.64 11.08
CA ARG A 44 -16.57 0.02 11.49
C ARG A 44 -15.44 -0.98 11.70
N ALA A 45 -15.72 -2.13 12.32
CA ALA A 45 -14.73 -3.18 12.53
C ALA A 45 -14.24 -3.74 11.20
N HIS A 46 -15.15 -4.00 10.25
CA HIS A 46 -14.80 -4.44 8.90
C HIS A 46 -13.94 -3.41 8.16
N LEU A 47 -14.34 -2.14 8.15
CA LEU A 47 -13.55 -1.07 7.54
C LEU A 47 -12.17 -0.94 8.17
N LYS A 48 -12.08 -1.04 9.50
CA LYS A 48 -10.80 -0.99 10.21
C LYS A 48 -9.90 -2.17 9.84
N ASN A 49 -10.45 -3.39 9.79
CA ASN A 49 -9.67 -4.58 9.43
C ASN A 49 -9.18 -4.50 7.98
N ASN A 50 -10.02 -4.01 7.05
CA ASN A 50 -9.61 -3.79 5.67
C ASN A 50 -8.51 -2.74 5.57
N LEU A 51 -8.65 -1.62 6.29
CA LEU A 51 -7.64 -0.56 6.32
C LEU A 51 -6.30 -1.05 6.90
N GLU A 52 -6.33 -1.82 8.00
CA GLU A 52 -5.11 -2.38 8.57
C GLU A 52 -4.46 -3.39 7.60
N THR A 53 -5.26 -4.18 6.89
CA THR A 53 -4.76 -5.10 5.86
C THR A 53 -4.10 -4.34 4.71
N GLU A 54 -4.76 -3.30 4.18
CA GLU A 54 -4.24 -2.44 3.12
C GLU A 54 -2.92 -1.78 3.54
N LYS A 55 -2.86 -1.30 4.79
CA LYS A 55 -1.66 -0.70 5.38
C LYS A 55 -0.52 -1.71 5.49
N LEU A 56 -0.80 -2.95 5.91
CA LEU A 56 0.20 -4.02 5.95
C LEU A 56 0.75 -4.32 4.56
N MET A 57 -0.12 -4.43 3.55
CA MET A 57 0.29 -4.66 2.17
C MET A 57 1.15 -3.51 1.63
N LEU A 58 0.77 -2.27 1.90
CA LEU A 58 1.55 -1.09 1.51
C LEU A 58 2.93 -1.08 2.17
N ASN A 59 3.01 -1.34 3.48
CA ASN A 59 4.28 -1.41 4.19
C ASN A 59 5.16 -2.52 3.64
N GLN A 60 4.60 -3.70 3.38
CA GLN A 60 5.32 -4.79 2.77
C GLN A 60 5.86 -4.42 1.38
N ALA A 61 5.07 -3.73 0.55
CA ALA A 61 5.52 -3.25 -0.75
C ALA A 61 6.69 -2.26 -0.63
N VAL A 62 6.62 -1.32 0.32
CA VAL A 62 7.71 -0.38 0.61
C VAL A 62 8.97 -1.08 1.12
N ASP A 63 8.82 -2.10 1.96
CA ASP A 63 9.93 -2.87 2.49
C ASP A 63 10.62 -3.71 1.40
N THR A 64 9.84 -4.30 0.49
CA THR A 64 10.37 -4.98 -0.71
C THR A 64 11.14 -3.99 -1.59
N LEU A 65 10.56 -2.82 -1.89
CA LEU A 65 11.25 -1.76 -2.65
C LEU A 65 12.59 -1.36 -1.99
N ARG A 66 12.62 -1.24 -0.66
CA ARG A 66 13.85 -0.93 0.08
C ARG A 66 14.89 -2.04 -0.06
N GLN A 67 14.48 -3.30 0.10
CA GLN A 67 15.37 -4.45 -0.03
C GLN A 67 15.97 -4.55 -1.45
N ASP A 68 15.16 -4.29 -2.47
CA ASP A 68 15.59 -4.33 -3.87
C ASP A 68 16.61 -3.23 -4.18
N VAL A 69 16.39 -2.00 -3.70
CA VAL A 69 17.37 -0.91 -3.81
C VAL A 69 18.67 -1.27 -3.08
N LEU A 70 18.58 -1.83 -1.88
CA LEU A 70 19.76 -2.26 -1.12
C LEU A 70 20.53 -3.37 -1.86
N PHE A 71 19.83 -4.36 -2.41
CA PHE A 71 20.44 -5.43 -3.20
C PHE A 71 21.19 -4.86 -4.41
N LEU A 72 20.54 -4.02 -5.21
CA LEU A 72 21.15 -3.40 -6.39
C LEU A 72 22.32 -2.48 -6.03
N SER A 73 22.24 -1.75 -4.92
CA SER A 73 23.33 -0.88 -4.45
C SER A 73 24.57 -1.65 -3.98
N ASN A 74 24.38 -2.89 -3.53
CA ASN A 74 25.47 -3.77 -3.10
C ASN A 74 26.05 -4.62 -4.26
N ALA A 75 25.53 -4.47 -5.48
CA ALA A 75 26.07 -5.19 -6.63
C ALA A 75 27.57 -4.85 -6.82
N PRO A 76 28.45 -5.83 -7.07
CA PRO A 76 29.89 -5.61 -7.18
C PRO A 76 30.33 -4.47 -8.12
N PRO A 77 29.63 -4.17 -9.23
CA PRO A 77 29.97 -3.04 -10.08
C PRO A 77 29.85 -1.67 -9.41
N VAL A 78 28.97 -1.48 -8.41
CA VAL A 78 28.75 -0.18 -7.75
C VAL A 78 30.05 0.35 -7.11
N PRO A 79 30.73 -0.37 -6.20
CA PRO A 79 32.01 0.08 -5.67
C PRO A 79 33.13 0.07 -6.72
N GLY A 80 32.99 -0.71 -7.81
CA GLY A 80 33.91 -0.66 -8.96
C GLY A 80 33.86 0.66 -9.72
N ILE A 81 32.65 1.17 -9.97
CA ILE A 81 32.42 2.50 -10.57
C ILE A 81 33.02 3.59 -9.69
N VAL A 82 32.78 3.54 -8.37
CA VAL A 82 33.34 4.51 -7.42
C VAL A 82 34.88 4.48 -7.44
N ARG A 83 35.50 3.30 -7.39
CA ARG A 83 36.97 3.19 -7.45
C ARG A 83 37.53 3.70 -8.77
N ALA A 84 36.90 3.36 -9.90
CA ALA A 84 37.32 3.85 -11.20
C ALA A 84 37.20 5.38 -11.29
N ALA A 85 36.12 5.96 -10.77
CA ALA A 85 35.95 7.42 -10.72
C ALA A 85 37.04 8.13 -9.91
N LEU A 86 37.50 7.53 -8.80
CA LEU A 86 38.59 8.06 -7.98
C LEU A 86 39.99 7.87 -8.59
N ASN A 87 40.14 7.00 -9.58
CA ASN A 87 41.42 6.62 -10.19
C ASN A 87 41.41 6.90 -11.71
N HIS A 88 40.97 8.09 -12.10
CA HIS A 88 41.00 8.59 -13.49
C HIS A 88 40.31 7.66 -14.53
N GLY A 89 39.20 7.02 -14.13
CA GLY A 89 38.41 6.14 -14.99
C GLY A 89 38.86 4.67 -14.98
N TYR A 90 39.80 4.28 -14.12
CA TYR A 90 40.34 2.92 -14.05
C TYR A 90 40.29 2.36 -12.63
N ASP A 91 39.76 1.16 -12.42
CA ASP A 91 39.77 0.49 -11.12
C ASP A 91 41.06 -0.32 -10.92
N PRO A 92 42.01 0.15 -10.09
CA PRO A 92 43.30 -0.53 -9.91
C PRO A 92 43.17 -1.89 -9.22
N ARG A 93 42.04 -2.17 -8.55
CA ARG A 93 41.85 -3.43 -7.82
C ARG A 93 41.55 -4.62 -8.73
N TYR A 94 40.76 -4.38 -9.78
CA TYR A 94 40.28 -5.44 -10.68
C TYR A 94 40.64 -5.18 -12.16
N GLY A 95 41.37 -4.11 -12.44
CA GLY A 95 41.86 -3.75 -13.76
C GLY A 95 40.78 -3.38 -14.78
N ASN A 96 39.58 -3.02 -14.32
CA ASN A 96 38.45 -2.68 -15.19
C ASN A 96 38.30 -1.16 -15.31
N THR A 97 37.94 -0.68 -16.49
CA THR A 97 37.60 0.73 -16.69
C THR A 97 36.21 1.05 -16.15
N HIS A 98 35.94 2.34 -15.94
CA HIS A 98 34.61 2.84 -15.61
C HIS A 98 33.54 2.32 -16.58
N LYS A 99 33.86 2.29 -17.89
CA LYS A 99 32.97 1.79 -18.95
C LYS A 99 32.59 0.33 -18.73
N VAL A 100 33.56 -0.54 -18.47
CA VAL A 100 33.32 -1.97 -18.23
C VAL A 100 32.45 -2.19 -16.99
N TRP A 101 32.65 -1.40 -15.93
CA TRP A 101 31.80 -1.49 -14.75
C TRP A 101 30.36 -1.04 -15.00
N ALA A 102 30.18 0.05 -15.76
CA ALA A 102 28.85 0.52 -16.12
C ALA A 102 28.10 -0.50 -16.99
N GLU A 103 28.76 -1.13 -17.96
CA GLU A 103 28.19 -2.21 -18.79
C GLU A 103 27.76 -3.41 -17.94
N ARG A 104 28.57 -3.84 -16.97
CA ARG A 104 28.20 -4.91 -16.04
C ARG A 104 27.01 -4.53 -15.17
N LEU A 105 26.98 -3.31 -14.65
CA LEU A 105 25.86 -2.82 -13.85
C LEU A 105 24.56 -2.78 -14.67
N GLN A 106 24.65 -2.33 -15.92
CA GLN A 106 23.54 -2.32 -16.86
C GLN A 106 23.00 -3.75 -17.13
N GLN A 107 23.86 -4.75 -17.29
CA GLN A 107 23.44 -6.15 -17.45
C GLN A 107 22.67 -6.65 -16.23
N ILE A 108 23.16 -6.35 -15.02
CA ILE A 108 22.49 -6.71 -13.76
C ILE A 108 21.12 -6.02 -13.68
N PHE A 109 21.06 -4.71 -13.94
CA PHE A 109 19.80 -3.95 -13.88
C PHE A 109 18.81 -4.43 -14.94
N SER A 110 19.28 -4.79 -16.13
CA SER A 110 18.45 -5.35 -17.20
C SER A 110 17.87 -6.71 -16.80
N ALA A 111 18.68 -7.60 -16.23
CA ALA A 111 18.22 -8.89 -15.73
C ALA A 111 17.22 -8.72 -14.56
N PHE A 112 17.53 -7.82 -13.63
CA PHE A 112 16.65 -7.49 -12.51
C PHE A 112 15.29 -6.94 -12.99
N SER A 113 15.30 -6.00 -13.93
CA SER A 113 14.08 -5.43 -14.52
C SER A 113 13.24 -6.46 -15.26
N LYS A 114 13.85 -7.48 -15.87
CA LYS A 114 13.12 -8.60 -16.50
C LYS A 114 12.46 -9.51 -15.47
N ALA A 115 13.14 -9.75 -14.34
CA ALA A 115 12.61 -10.56 -13.25
C ALA A 115 11.50 -9.84 -12.47
N HIS A 116 11.53 -8.51 -12.43
CA HIS A 116 10.58 -7.68 -11.70
C HIS A 116 9.90 -6.68 -12.65
N PRO A 117 8.88 -7.11 -13.42
CA PRO A 117 8.26 -6.29 -14.46
C PRO A 117 7.53 -5.05 -13.91
N ASP A 118 7.16 -5.04 -12.63
CA ASP A 118 6.45 -3.94 -11.97
C ASP A 118 7.32 -2.67 -11.86
N TYR A 119 8.63 -2.78 -12.03
CA TYR A 119 9.54 -1.64 -12.04
C TYR A 119 9.55 -0.95 -13.40
N TYR A 120 8.90 0.21 -13.48
CA TYR A 120 8.94 1.05 -14.68
C TYR A 120 10.36 1.55 -15.02
N LYS A 121 11.20 1.83 -14.01
CA LYS A 121 12.51 2.45 -14.21
C LYS A 121 13.51 2.08 -13.11
N ILE A 122 14.75 1.83 -13.52
CA ILE A 122 15.90 1.62 -12.61
C ILE A 122 17.03 2.53 -13.07
N ARG A 123 17.62 3.29 -12.14
CA ARG A 123 18.69 4.25 -12.43
C ARG A 123 19.82 4.17 -11.43
N PHE A 124 21.04 4.27 -11.93
CA PHE A 124 22.21 4.56 -11.12
C PHE A 124 22.73 5.95 -11.51
N ILE A 125 22.71 6.86 -10.55
CA ILE A 125 22.99 8.29 -10.76
C ILE A 125 24.31 8.62 -10.07
N GLY A 126 25.28 9.12 -10.83
CA GLY A 126 26.56 9.57 -10.29
C GLY A 126 26.43 10.93 -9.60
N VAL A 127 27.39 11.24 -8.71
CA VAL A 127 27.47 12.56 -8.06
C VAL A 127 28.20 13.61 -8.91
N ALA A 128 29.00 13.18 -9.89
CA ALA A 128 29.72 14.06 -10.80
C ALA A 128 28.77 14.71 -11.83
N ASP A 129 29.25 15.77 -12.49
CA ASP A 129 28.58 16.44 -13.61
C ASP A 129 27.11 16.82 -13.35
N GLY A 130 26.78 17.20 -12.13
CA GLY A 130 25.42 17.65 -11.78
C GLY A 130 24.38 16.54 -11.67
N GLY A 131 24.79 15.31 -11.32
CA GLY A 131 23.86 14.19 -11.18
C GLY A 131 23.71 13.37 -12.46
N ARG A 132 24.79 13.21 -13.23
CA ARG A 132 24.76 12.47 -14.50
C ARG A 132 24.32 11.02 -14.26
N GLU A 133 23.33 10.57 -15.02
CA GLU A 133 22.91 9.17 -15.02
C GLU A 133 24.00 8.30 -15.67
N ILE A 134 24.43 7.24 -14.97
CA ILE A 134 25.47 6.31 -15.44
C ILE A 134 24.82 5.06 -16.05
N VAL A 135 23.71 4.61 -15.45
CA VAL A 135 22.88 3.52 -15.97
C VAL A 135 21.41 3.95 -15.87
N HIS A 136 20.68 3.75 -16.96
CA HIS A 136 19.24 3.99 -17.03
C HIS A 136 18.59 2.82 -17.75
N ILE A 137 17.69 2.12 -17.06
CA ILE A 137 16.81 1.10 -17.63
C ILE A 137 15.37 1.58 -17.53
N ILE A 138 14.65 1.57 -18.66
CA ILE A 138 13.20 1.75 -18.70
C ILE A 138 12.58 0.41 -19.08
N ASN A 139 11.56 -0.01 -18.33
CA ASN A 139 10.75 -1.16 -18.64
C ASN A 139 9.41 -0.71 -19.25
N ARG A 140 9.30 -0.80 -20.57
CA ARG A 140 8.03 -0.64 -21.31
C ARG A 140 7.53 -1.99 -21.84
N GLY A 141 7.70 -3.06 -21.05
CA GLY A 141 7.45 -4.43 -21.50
C GLY A 141 8.63 -5.01 -22.26
N GLU A 142 8.72 -4.77 -23.58
CA GLU A 142 9.65 -5.51 -24.46
C GLU A 142 10.98 -4.81 -24.76
N LYS A 143 11.15 -3.54 -24.37
CA LYS A 143 12.32 -2.74 -24.79
C LYS A 143 13.03 -2.12 -23.59
N ILE A 144 14.24 -2.63 -23.33
CA ILE A 144 15.20 -2.07 -22.37
C ILE A 144 15.99 -1.01 -23.13
N GLU A 145 15.63 0.25 -22.95
CA GLU A 145 16.40 1.37 -23.50
C GLU A 145 17.50 1.73 -22.52
N THR A 146 18.74 1.59 -22.97
CA THR A 146 19.93 2.05 -22.25
C THR A 146 20.42 3.32 -22.90
N ILE A 147 20.57 4.37 -22.11
CA ILE A 147 21.24 5.60 -22.54
C ILE A 147 22.71 5.46 -22.18
N PRO A 148 23.63 5.31 -23.17
CA PRO A 148 25.06 5.29 -22.89
C PRO A 148 25.56 6.67 -22.43
N PHE A 149 26.63 6.65 -21.63
CA PHE A 149 27.34 7.83 -21.11
C PHE A 149 28.29 8.45 -22.14
#